data_AF-A0A9D9LC17-F1
#
_entry.id   AF-A0A9D9LC17-F1
#
_cell.length_a   1.000
_cell.length_b   1.000
_cell.length_c   1.000
_cell.angle_alpha   90.00
_cell.angle_beta   90.00
_cell.angle_gamma   90.00
#
_symmetry.space_group_name_H-M   'P 1'
#
loop_
_entity.id
_entity.type
_entity.pdbx_description
1 polymer ?
#
loop_
_entity_poly.entity_id
_entity_poly.type
_entity_poly.pdbx_seq_one_letter_code
_entity_poly.pdbx_strand_id
1 'polypeptide(L)'
;MFAALLTAAASLCATAAWASEAELKIPNLGSVSFLGIDGHSLLLFGLIVCLGGMAFGLVQYVQIRNLPVHKAMREISELIYETCKTYLITQGKFLAILWAFIAVIIVVYFRFLLHFSTGQVVTIVVFSIVGILGSYAVAWFGIRINTFANSRTAFASLGGKPYPTMEIPLKAGMSIGMLLISVELVLMLFILLF
;
A
#
# COMPACT_ATOMS: atom_id res chain seq x y z
N MET A 1 -13.29 45.70 -23.88
CA MET A 1 -13.86 45.67 -22.52
C MET A 1 -14.98 44.63 -22.39
N PHE A 2 -15.99 44.62 -23.28
CA PHE A 2 -17.11 43.66 -23.24
C PHE A 2 -16.70 42.18 -23.39
N ALA A 3 -15.73 41.88 -24.27
CA ALA A 3 -15.23 40.51 -24.47
C ALA A 3 -14.45 39.94 -23.26
N ALA A 4 -13.75 40.81 -22.51
CA ALA A 4 -13.04 40.42 -21.29
C ALA A 4 -14.03 40.14 -20.14
N LEU A 5 -15.15 40.87 -20.09
CA LEU A 5 -16.22 40.62 -19.14
C LEU A 5 -16.96 39.30 -19.44
N LEU A 6 -17.17 38.98 -20.72
CA LEU A 6 -17.82 37.74 -21.15
C LEU A 6 -16.98 36.49 -20.88
N THR A 7 -15.67 36.58 -21.08
CA THR A 7 -14.72 35.48 -20.79
C THR A 7 -14.57 35.24 -19.29
N ALA A 8 -14.54 36.30 -18.48
CA ALA A 8 -14.57 36.19 -17.02
C ALA A 8 -15.89 35.56 -16.51
N ALA A 9 -17.03 35.94 -17.08
CA ALA A 9 -18.33 35.33 -16.76
C ALA A 9 -18.40 33.85 -17.16
N ALA A 10 -17.79 33.45 -18.29
CA ALA A 10 -17.70 32.05 -18.71
C ALA A 10 -16.84 31.19 -17.78
N SER A 11 -15.74 31.74 -17.25
CA SER A 11 -14.91 31.05 -16.25
C SER A 11 -15.59 30.90 -14.87
N LEU A 12 -16.51 31.81 -14.54
CA LEU A 12 -17.35 31.72 -13.33
C LEU A 12 -18.48 30.68 -13.47
N CYS A 13 -18.82 30.30 -14.71
CA CYS A 13 -19.77 29.24 -15.05
C CYS A 13 -19.07 27.93 -15.45
N ALA A 14 -17.78 27.76 -15.14
CA ALA A 14 -17.10 26.48 -15.33
C ALA A 14 -17.80 25.42 -14.46
N THR A 15 -18.58 24.56 -15.11
CA THR A 15 -19.14 23.38 -14.48
C THR A 15 -17.98 22.50 -14.04
N ALA A 16 -17.98 22.09 -12.77
CA ALA A 16 -17.08 21.03 -12.33
C ALA A 16 -17.27 19.85 -13.28
N ALA A 17 -16.22 19.41 -13.95
CA ALA A 17 -16.28 18.19 -14.73
C ALA A 17 -16.37 17.03 -13.73
N TRP A 18 -17.55 16.42 -13.61
CA TRP A 18 -17.76 15.19 -12.83
C TRP A 18 -17.20 14.01 -13.62
N ALA A 19 -15.89 14.02 -13.89
CA ALA A 19 -15.20 12.91 -14.52
C ALA A 19 -14.78 11.91 -13.44
N SER A 20 -15.22 10.66 -13.58
CA SER A 20 -14.75 9.57 -12.72
C SER A 20 -13.34 9.14 -13.15
N GLU A 21 -12.48 8.79 -12.19
CA GLU A 21 -11.21 8.07 -12.45
C GLU A 21 -11.43 6.82 -13.32
N ALA A 22 -12.63 6.22 -13.23
CA ALA A 22 -13.01 5.06 -14.03
C ALA A 22 -13.17 5.35 -15.53
N GLU A 23 -13.36 6.61 -15.93
CA GLU A 23 -13.46 7.04 -17.34
C GLU A 23 -12.13 7.54 -17.90
N LEU A 24 -11.06 7.53 -17.08
CA LEU A 24 -9.74 8.00 -17.47
C LEU A 24 -9.17 7.10 -18.59
N LYS A 25 -9.06 7.66 -19.80
CA LYS A 25 -8.40 6.99 -20.92
C LYS A 25 -6.89 7.11 -20.76
N ILE A 26 -6.25 6.01 -20.36
CA ILE A 26 -4.79 5.95 -20.25
C ILE A 26 -4.19 5.94 -21.67
N PRO A 27 -3.38 6.94 -22.06
CA PRO A 27 -2.69 6.94 -23.34
C PRO A 27 -1.67 5.79 -23.37
N ASN A 28 -1.28 5.34 -24.57
CA ASN A 28 -0.25 4.31 -24.70
C ASN A 28 1.03 4.76 -23.98
N LEU A 29 1.47 3.97 -22.99
CA LEU A 29 2.60 4.31 -22.12
C LEU A 29 3.94 4.34 -22.86
N GLY A 30 4.01 3.78 -24.07
CA GLY A 30 5.16 3.86 -24.96
C GLY A 30 5.12 5.01 -25.97
N SER A 31 4.13 5.91 -25.88
CA SER A 31 4.00 7.04 -26.81
C SER A 31 4.94 8.21 -26.50
N VAL A 32 5.48 8.27 -25.27
CA VAL A 32 6.34 9.36 -24.80
C VAL A 32 7.66 8.77 -24.33
N SER A 33 8.76 9.29 -24.87
CA SER A 33 10.11 8.93 -24.44
C SER A 33 10.63 9.92 -23.40
N PHE A 34 11.18 9.41 -22.31
CA PHE A 34 11.84 10.19 -21.28
C PHE A 34 13.34 9.85 -21.30
N LEU A 35 14.19 10.85 -21.51
CA LEU A 35 15.66 10.67 -21.54
C LEU A 35 16.12 9.58 -22.55
N GLY A 36 15.40 9.43 -23.66
CA GLY A 36 15.71 8.43 -24.70
C GLY A 36 15.22 7.00 -24.39
N ILE A 37 14.54 6.79 -23.26
CA ILE A 37 13.93 5.51 -22.88
C ILE A 37 12.42 5.62 -23.03
N ASP A 38 11.81 4.55 -23.55
CA ASP A 38 10.37 4.44 -23.67
C ASP A 38 9.66 4.38 -22.31
N GLY A 39 8.50 5.04 -22.16
CA GLY A 39 7.77 5.10 -20.89
C GLY A 39 7.37 3.73 -20.34
N HIS A 40 7.01 2.77 -21.20
CA HIS A 40 6.70 1.40 -20.78
C HIS A 40 7.94 0.69 -20.20
N SER A 41 9.09 0.85 -20.84
CA SER A 41 10.37 0.28 -20.36
C SER A 41 10.82 0.91 -19.04
N LEU A 42 10.58 2.21 -18.87
CA LEU A 42 10.85 2.93 -17.62
C LEU A 42 10.00 2.38 -16.46
N LEU A 43 8.72 2.15 -16.70
CA LEU A 43 7.81 1.60 -15.69
C LEU A 43 8.14 0.14 -15.34
N LEU A 44 8.56 -0.67 -16.32
CA LEU A 44 9.09 -2.01 -16.07
C LEU A 44 10.36 -1.99 -15.21
N PHE A 45 11.25 -1.01 -15.41
CA PHE A 45 12.39 -0.81 -14.52
C PHE A 45 11.93 -0.42 -13.10
N GLY A 46 10.88 0.39 -12.99
CA GLY A 46 10.22 0.69 -11.71
C GLY A 46 9.78 -0.56 -10.95
N LEU A 47 9.27 -1.58 -11.65
CA LEU A 47 8.90 -2.87 -11.04
C LEU A 47 10.12 -3.55 -10.39
N ILE A 48 11.27 -3.54 -11.07
CA ILE A 48 12.52 -4.10 -10.54
C ILE A 48 12.96 -3.35 -9.28
N VAL A 49 12.84 -2.02 -9.26
CA VAL A 49 13.17 -1.20 -8.08
C VAL A 49 12.25 -1.56 -6.90
N CYS A 50 10.96 -1.79 -7.15
CA CYS A 50 10.02 -2.21 -6.09
C CYS A 50 10.34 -3.61 -5.57
N LEU A 51 10.73 -4.56 -6.44
CA LEU A 51 11.22 -5.88 -5.99
C LEU A 51 12.47 -5.74 -5.10
N GLY A 52 13.38 -4.84 -5.45
CA GLY A 52 14.54 -4.48 -4.63
C GLY A 52 14.16 -3.89 -3.27
N GLY A 53 13.16 -3.01 -3.23
CA GLY A 53 12.60 -2.45 -2.01
C GLY A 53 11.99 -3.51 -1.09
N MET A 54 11.26 -4.49 -1.63
CA MET A 54 10.76 -5.63 -0.87
C MET A 54 11.89 -6.50 -0.32
N ALA A 55 12.90 -6.80 -1.13
CA ALA A 55 14.08 -7.54 -0.69
C ALA A 55 14.80 -6.83 0.46
N PHE A 56 14.99 -5.50 0.36
CA PHE A 56 15.54 -4.68 1.43
C PHE A 56 14.70 -4.78 2.72
N GLY A 57 13.38 -4.67 2.61
CA GLY A 57 12.46 -4.84 3.74
C GLY A 57 12.64 -6.19 4.44
N LEU A 58 12.73 -7.28 3.66
CA LEU A 58 12.95 -8.64 4.17
C LEU A 58 14.33 -8.82 4.82
N VAL A 59 15.38 -8.25 4.25
CA VAL A 59 16.73 -8.27 4.85
C VAL A 59 16.70 -7.62 6.23
N GLN A 60 16.10 -6.44 6.36
CA GLN A 60 15.98 -5.75 7.65
C GLN A 60 15.15 -6.54 8.66
N TYR A 61 14.07 -7.21 8.21
CA TYR A 61 13.31 -8.12 9.05
C TYR A 61 14.17 -9.25 9.63
N VAL A 62 14.99 -9.90 8.80
CA VAL A 62 15.88 -10.98 9.24
C VAL A 62 16.93 -10.46 10.22
N GLN A 63 17.51 -9.29 9.96
CA GLN A 63 18.48 -8.66 10.87
C GLN A 63 17.88 -8.42 12.26
N ILE A 64 16.69 -7.80 12.33
CA ILE A 64 16.03 -7.49 13.61
C ILE A 64 15.59 -8.76 14.34
N ARG A 65 15.08 -9.75 13.61
CA ARG A 65 14.68 -11.04 14.18
C ARG A 65 15.84 -11.73 14.88
N ASN A 66 17.05 -11.64 14.31
CA ASN A 66 18.26 -12.33 14.78
C ASN A 66 19.04 -11.57 15.86
N LEU A 67 18.66 -10.35 16.20
CA LEU A 67 19.26 -9.59 17.31
C LEU A 67 19.02 -10.31 18.66
N PRO A 68 19.98 -10.22 19.61
CA PRO A 68 19.88 -10.87 20.91
C PRO A 68 18.74 -10.26 21.75
N VAL A 69 18.10 -11.10 22.55
CA VAL A 69 16.99 -10.70 23.43
C VAL A 69 16.93 -11.61 24.65
N HIS A 70 16.58 -11.04 25.82
CA HIS A 70 16.35 -11.81 27.03
C HIS A 70 15.08 -12.66 26.91
N LYS A 71 15.06 -13.86 27.51
CA LYS A 71 13.93 -14.82 27.42
C LYS A 71 12.60 -14.18 27.85
N ALA A 72 12.56 -13.55 29.03
CA ALA A 72 11.36 -12.88 29.53
C ALA A 72 10.86 -11.75 28.60
N MET A 73 11.77 -10.95 28.02
CA MET A 73 11.39 -9.87 27.09
C MET A 73 10.81 -10.44 25.79
N ARG A 74 11.34 -11.57 25.32
CA ARG A 74 10.82 -12.29 24.16
C ARG A 74 9.42 -12.83 24.44
N GLU A 75 9.21 -13.46 25.59
CA GLU A 75 7.90 -14.01 26.00
C GLU A 75 6.81 -12.92 26.00
N ILE A 76 7.11 -11.74 26.57
CA ILE A 76 6.19 -10.61 26.54
C ILE A 76 5.90 -10.16 25.10
N SER A 77 6.90 -10.05 24.23
CA SER A 77 6.65 -9.68 22.83
C SER A 77 5.84 -10.70 22.04
N GLU A 78 5.99 -11.99 22.34
CA GLU A 78 5.18 -13.04 21.71
C GLU A 78 3.74 -12.99 22.22
N LEU A 79 3.51 -12.70 23.51
CA LEU A 79 2.16 -12.47 24.04
C LEU A 79 1.46 -11.29 23.36
N ILE A 80 2.19 -10.17 23.16
CA ILE A 80 1.68 -9.01 22.41
C ILE A 80 1.34 -9.42 20.98
N TYR A 81 2.22 -10.17 20.31
CA TYR A 81 1.96 -10.68 18.96
C TYR A 81 0.69 -11.53 18.90
N GLU A 82 0.48 -12.45 19.84
CA GLU A 82 -0.73 -13.29 19.89
C GLU A 82 -2.00 -12.47 20.07
N THR A 83 -1.94 -11.40 20.87
CA THR A 83 -3.08 -10.49 21.07
C THR A 83 -3.36 -9.68 19.80
N CYS A 84 -2.33 -9.06 19.20
CA CYS A 84 -2.45 -8.30 17.95
C CYS A 84 -2.90 -9.19 16.78
N LYS A 85 -2.44 -10.44 16.73
CA LYS A 85 -2.86 -11.44 15.74
C LYS A 85 -4.36 -11.73 15.87
N THR A 86 -4.83 -11.97 17.09
CA THR A 86 -6.25 -12.22 17.36
C THR A 86 -7.10 -11.00 16.97
N TYR A 87 -6.64 -9.81 17.31
CA TYR A 87 -7.26 -8.55 16.90
C TYR A 87 -7.32 -8.42 15.37
N LEU A 88 -6.21 -8.64 14.67
CA LEU A 88 -6.12 -8.52 13.22
C LEU A 88 -7.00 -9.53 12.49
N ILE A 89 -7.13 -10.76 13.00
CA ILE A 89 -8.06 -11.76 12.44
C ILE A 89 -9.50 -11.30 12.62
N THR A 90 -9.85 -10.80 13.81
CA THR A 90 -11.20 -10.32 14.12
C THR A 90 -11.56 -9.10 13.25
N GLN A 91 -10.64 -8.15 13.11
CA GLN A 91 -10.78 -7.00 12.24
C GLN A 91 -10.91 -7.42 10.77
N GLY A 92 -10.12 -8.41 10.32
CA GLY A 92 -10.22 -8.96 8.98
C GLY A 92 -11.60 -9.54 8.67
N LYS A 93 -12.22 -10.26 9.63
CA LYS A 93 -13.59 -10.77 9.48
C LYS A 93 -14.62 -9.64 9.34
N PHE A 94 -14.49 -8.59 10.15
CA PHE A 94 -15.35 -7.41 10.06
C PHE A 94 -15.18 -6.69 8.70
N LEU A 95 -13.94 -6.49 8.26
CA LEU A 95 -13.62 -5.87 6.97
C LEU A 95 -14.15 -6.68 5.79
N ALA A 96 -14.11 -8.01 5.86
CA ALA A 96 -14.67 -8.87 4.82
C ALA A 96 -16.19 -8.70 4.69
N ILE A 97 -16.90 -8.57 5.81
CA ILE A 97 -18.34 -8.30 5.83
C ILE A 97 -18.63 -6.93 5.23
N LEU A 98 -17.87 -5.90 5.64
CA LEU A 98 -18.00 -4.54 5.10
C LEU A 98 -17.74 -4.52 3.58
N TRP A 99 -16.70 -5.22 3.13
CA TRP A 99 -16.38 -5.34 1.71
C TRP A 99 -17.51 -6.00 0.91
N ALA A 100 -18.18 -7.01 1.45
CA ALA A 100 -19.32 -7.64 0.77
C ALA A 100 -20.45 -6.62 0.49
N PHE A 101 -20.77 -5.74 1.45
CA PHE A 101 -21.73 -4.66 1.23
C PHE A 101 -21.25 -3.67 0.15
N ILE A 102 -19.97 -3.29 0.18
CA ILE A 102 -19.38 -2.38 -0.82
C ILE A 102 -19.38 -3.03 -2.21
N ALA A 103 -19.09 -4.33 -2.32
CA ALA A 103 -19.07 -5.06 -3.57
C ALA A 103 -20.46 -5.09 -4.24
N VAL A 104 -21.53 -5.26 -3.47
CA VAL A 104 -22.91 -5.16 -3.98
C VAL A 104 -23.17 -3.76 -4.55
N ILE A 105 -22.76 -2.71 -3.84
CA ILE A 105 -22.92 -1.32 -4.30
C ILE A 105 -22.11 -1.07 -5.57
N ILE A 106 -20.86 -1.56 -5.65
CA ILE A 106 -20.00 -1.46 -6.85
C ILE A 106 -20.69 -2.11 -8.05
N VAL A 107 -21.23 -3.33 -7.89
CA VAL A 107 -21.93 -4.02 -8.98
C VAL A 107 -23.16 -3.23 -9.41
N VAL A 108 -24.00 -2.79 -8.48
CA VAL A 108 -25.19 -1.98 -8.82
C VAL A 108 -24.79 -0.71 -9.56
N TYR A 109 -23.82 0.03 -9.03
CA TYR A 109 -23.39 1.31 -9.58
C TYR A 109 -22.75 1.17 -10.97
N PHE A 110 -21.69 0.36 -11.09
CA PHE A 110 -20.95 0.28 -12.35
C PHE A 110 -21.69 -0.53 -13.42
N ARG A 111 -22.41 -1.59 -13.04
CA ARG A 111 -23.13 -2.40 -14.04
C ARG A 111 -24.44 -1.78 -14.48
N PHE A 112 -25.26 -1.27 -13.55
CA PHE A 112 -26.62 -0.82 -13.86
C PHE A 112 -26.73 0.69 -14.08
N LEU A 113 -26.01 1.52 -13.31
CA LEU A 113 -26.11 2.99 -13.44
C LEU A 113 -25.15 3.54 -14.50
N LEU A 114 -23.91 3.06 -14.54
CA LEU A 114 -22.89 3.49 -15.51
C LEU A 114 -22.79 2.62 -16.77
N HIS A 115 -23.56 1.52 -16.83
CA HIS A 115 -23.62 0.62 -17.98
C HIS A 115 -22.26 0.05 -18.44
N PHE A 116 -21.29 -0.09 -17.54
CA PHE A 116 -19.99 -0.69 -17.88
C PHE A 116 -20.14 -2.15 -18.29
N SER A 117 -19.19 -2.65 -19.09
CA SER A 117 -19.16 -4.06 -19.49
C SER A 117 -19.00 -4.96 -18.26
N THR A 118 -19.61 -6.15 -18.29
CA THR A 118 -19.47 -7.11 -17.18
C THR A 118 -18.01 -7.45 -16.89
N GLY A 119 -17.15 -7.49 -17.93
CA GLY A 119 -15.71 -7.72 -17.78
C GLY A 119 -15.03 -6.65 -16.92
N GLN A 120 -15.29 -5.37 -17.17
CA GLN A 120 -14.72 -4.26 -16.39
C GLN A 120 -15.14 -4.31 -14.92
N VAL A 121 -16.41 -4.61 -14.64
CA VAL A 121 -16.91 -4.69 -13.26
C VAL A 121 -16.25 -5.85 -12.51
N VAL A 122 -16.08 -7.00 -13.16
CA VAL A 122 -15.36 -8.15 -12.57
C VAL A 122 -13.91 -7.77 -12.26
N THR A 123 -13.22 -7.10 -13.19
CA THR A 123 -11.85 -6.63 -12.99
C THR A 123 -11.74 -5.70 -11.77
N ILE A 124 -12.66 -4.72 -11.64
CA ILE A 124 -12.70 -3.81 -10.48
C ILE A 124 -12.85 -4.59 -9.17
N VAL A 125 -13.79 -5.53 -9.12
CA VAL A 125 -14.05 -6.33 -7.90
C VAL A 125 -12.83 -7.20 -7.56
N VAL A 126 -12.21 -7.85 -8.54
CA VAL A 126 -11.01 -8.68 -8.35
C VAL A 126 -9.84 -7.85 -7.83
N PHE A 127 -9.51 -6.73 -8.47
CA PHE A 127 -8.40 -5.89 -8.02
C PHE A 127 -8.67 -5.21 -6.67
N SER A 128 -9.93 -4.96 -6.31
CA SER A 128 -10.28 -4.50 -4.96
C SER A 128 -9.92 -5.54 -3.88
N ILE A 129 -10.16 -6.83 -4.15
CA ILE A 129 -9.77 -7.92 -3.24
C ILE A 129 -8.25 -8.00 -3.14
N VAL A 130 -7.55 -7.93 -4.28
CA VAL A 130 -6.09 -7.94 -4.32
C VAL A 130 -5.50 -6.80 -3.47
N GLY A 131 -6.07 -5.59 -3.57
CA GLY A 131 -5.65 -4.45 -2.75
C GLY A 131 -5.86 -4.67 -1.25
N ILE A 132 -7.01 -5.22 -0.86
CA ILE A 132 -7.31 -5.52 0.56
C ILE A 132 -6.34 -6.59 1.09
N LEU A 133 -6.10 -7.65 0.31
CA LEU A 133 -5.16 -8.72 0.69
C LEU A 133 -3.72 -8.18 0.81
N GLY A 134 -3.30 -7.31 -0.10
CA GLY A 134 -2.01 -6.63 -0.05
C GLY A 134 -1.84 -5.83 1.23
N SER A 135 -2.81 -4.96 1.54
CA SER A 135 -2.81 -4.15 2.76
C SER A 135 -2.81 -5.03 4.03
N TYR A 136 -3.60 -6.10 4.05
CA TYR A 136 -3.67 -7.03 5.18
C TYR A 136 -2.33 -7.77 5.41
N ALA A 137 -1.67 -8.19 4.34
CA ALA A 137 -0.35 -8.83 4.41
C ALA A 137 0.72 -7.89 4.97
N VAL A 138 0.75 -6.63 4.52
CA VAL A 138 1.67 -5.59 5.03
C VAL A 138 1.39 -5.30 6.50
N ALA A 139 0.11 -5.21 6.90
CA ALA A 139 -0.27 -5.00 8.31
C ALA A 139 0.21 -6.15 9.22
N TRP A 140 0.05 -7.40 8.77
CA TRP A 140 0.55 -8.56 9.51
C TRP A 140 2.08 -8.53 9.65
N PHE A 141 2.79 -8.23 8.56
CA PHE A 141 4.25 -8.07 8.56
C PHE A 141 4.68 -6.98 9.56
N GLY A 142 4.00 -5.84 9.56
CA GLY A 142 4.25 -4.72 10.47
C GLY A 142 4.11 -5.09 11.94
N ILE A 143 3.03 -5.81 12.30
CA ILE A 143 2.84 -6.29 13.68
C ILE A 143 3.98 -7.24 14.08
N ARG A 144 4.41 -8.14 13.18
CA ARG A 144 5.47 -9.11 13.50
C ARG A 144 6.83 -8.44 13.70
N ILE A 145 7.22 -7.53 12.82
CA ILE A 145 8.52 -6.86 12.96
C ILE A 145 8.54 -5.88 14.13
N ASN A 146 7.43 -5.19 14.41
CA ASN A 146 7.32 -4.30 15.58
C ASN A 146 7.43 -5.07 16.90
N THR A 147 6.77 -6.23 17.02
CA THR A 147 6.88 -7.06 18.23
C THR A 147 8.30 -7.58 18.46
N PHE A 148 9.02 -7.94 17.39
CA PHE A 148 10.45 -8.20 17.50
C PHE A 148 11.22 -6.96 17.93
N ALA A 149 11.13 -5.86 17.18
CA ALA A 149 11.87 -4.63 17.45
C ALA A 149 11.68 -4.15 18.90
N ASN A 150 10.45 -4.22 19.44
CA ASN A 150 10.14 -3.80 20.81
C ASN A 150 10.97 -4.54 21.87
N SER A 151 10.99 -5.88 21.82
CA SER A 151 11.74 -6.66 22.82
C SER A 151 13.26 -6.52 22.67
N ARG A 152 13.76 -6.37 21.45
CA ARG A 152 15.21 -6.15 21.21
C ARG A 152 15.64 -4.75 21.61
N THR A 153 14.79 -3.76 21.41
CA THR A 153 15.01 -2.38 21.87
C THR A 153 15.03 -2.31 23.39
N ALA A 154 14.10 -2.99 24.06
CA ALA A 154 14.09 -3.09 25.52
C ALA A 154 15.32 -3.82 26.07
N PHE A 155 15.85 -4.81 25.35
CA PHE A 155 17.09 -5.48 25.75
C PHE A 155 18.32 -4.59 25.50
N ALA A 156 18.36 -3.86 24.39
CA ALA A 156 19.45 -2.95 24.05
C ALA A 156 19.55 -1.75 25.01
N SER A 157 18.41 -1.28 25.55
CA SER A 157 18.39 -0.16 26.50
C SER A 157 19.08 -0.48 27.82
N LEU A 158 19.16 -1.77 28.21
CA LEU A 158 19.92 -2.21 29.39
C LEU A 158 21.42 -1.91 29.25
N GLY A 159 21.93 -1.83 28.03
CA GLY A 159 23.32 -1.47 27.76
C GLY A 159 23.64 0.02 27.97
N GLY A 160 22.64 0.86 28.25
CA GLY A 160 22.80 2.30 28.51
C GLY A 160 23.26 3.14 27.31
N LYS A 161 23.36 2.54 26.11
CA LYS A 161 23.80 3.23 24.89
C LYS A 161 22.59 3.74 24.10
N PRO A 162 22.53 5.04 23.76
CA PRO A 162 21.37 5.61 23.08
C PRO A 162 21.25 5.13 21.62
N TYR A 163 22.36 4.99 20.89
CA TYR A 163 22.34 4.64 19.47
C TYR A 163 21.75 3.24 19.20
N PRO A 164 22.20 2.14 19.87
CA PRO A 164 21.62 0.81 19.66
C PRO A 164 20.14 0.71 20.02
N THR A 165 19.70 1.52 20.99
CA THR A 165 18.29 1.56 21.41
C THR A 165 17.42 2.24 20.36
N MET A 166 17.94 3.27 19.68
CA MET A 166 17.22 4.03 18.66
C MET A 166 17.32 3.40 17.26
N GLU A 167 18.42 2.72 16.91
CA GLU A 167 18.60 2.14 15.57
C GLU A 167 17.63 0.99 15.26
N ILE A 168 17.25 0.19 16.27
CA ILE A 168 16.39 -0.98 16.11
C ILE A 168 14.98 -0.57 15.64
N PRO A 169 14.27 0.36 16.32
CA PRO A 169 12.96 0.80 15.86
C PRO A 169 13.05 1.56 14.53
N LEU A 170 14.15 2.28 14.25
CA LEU A 170 14.35 2.90 12.94
C LEU A 170 14.47 1.86 11.82
N LYS A 171 15.27 0.82 12.01
CA LYS A 171 15.40 -0.29 11.05
C LYS A 171 14.06 -1.01 10.84
N ALA A 172 13.28 -1.19 11.91
CA ALA A 172 11.95 -1.77 11.82
C ALA A 172 11.00 -0.86 11.00
N GLY A 173 10.96 0.43 11.31
CA GLY A 173 10.14 1.41 10.59
C GLY A 173 10.52 1.50 9.10
N MET A 174 11.81 1.54 8.78
CA MET A 174 12.30 1.52 7.40
C MET A 174 11.86 0.24 6.67
N SER A 175 11.96 -0.92 7.33
CA SER A 175 11.53 -2.20 6.75
C SER A 175 10.04 -2.22 6.43
N ILE A 176 9.19 -1.78 7.37
CA ILE A 176 7.74 -1.70 7.17
C ILE A 176 7.40 -0.74 6.04
N GLY A 177 7.95 0.48 6.08
CA GLY A 177 7.66 1.53 5.10
C GLY A 177 8.09 1.12 3.69
N MET A 178 9.29 0.56 3.55
CA MET A 178 9.77 0.08 2.25
C MET A 178 8.91 -1.05 1.71
N LEU A 179 8.49 -2.01 2.55
CA LEU A 179 7.64 -3.11 2.13
C LEU A 179 6.23 -2.63 1.75
N LEU A 180 5.65 -1.71 2.51
CA LEU A 180 4.34 -1.10 2.23
C LEU A 180 4.35 -0.41 0.87
N ILE A 181 5.27 0.54 0.68
CA ILE A 181 5.37 1.33 -0.55
C ILE A 181 5.65 0.41 -1.75
N SER A 182 6.54 -0.57 -1.58
CA SER A 182 6.89 -1.47 -2.68
C SER A 182 5.71 -2.37 -3.09
N VAL A 183 4.92 -2.89 -2.14
CA VAL A 183 3.73 -3.69 -2.45
C VAL A 183 2.68 -2.83 -3.16
N GLU A 184 2.42 -1.62 -2.68
CA GLU A 184 1.48 -0.70 -3.33
C GLU A 184 1.92 -0.34 -4.75
N LEU A 185 3.19 0.02 -4.94
CA LEU A 185 3.73 0.35 -6.25
C LEU A 185 3.73 -0.85 -7.20
N VAL A 186 4.03 -2.06 -6.72
CA VAL A 186 3.92 -3.27 -7.55
C VAL A 186 2.50 -3.46 -8.04
N LEU A 187 1.50 -3.33 -7.16
CA LEU A 187 0.09 -3.48 -7.55
C LEU A 187 -0.33 -2.39 -8.55
N MET A 188 0.01 -1.13 -8.30
CA MET A 188 -0.31 -0.03 -9.20
C MET A 188 0.37 -0.19 -10.57
N LEU A 189 1.68 -0.48 -10.59
CA LEU A 189 2.43 -0.68 -11.83
C LEU A 189 1.92 -1.89 -12.61
N PHE A 190 1.55 -2.97 -11.91
CA PHE A 190 0.98 -4.15 -12.54
C PHE A 190 -0.34 -3.84 -13.23
N ILE A 191 -1.26 -3.12 -12.58
CA ILE A 191 -2.54 -2.70 -13.16
C ILE A 191 -2.35 -1.74 -14.35
N LEU A 192 -1.31 -0.91 -14.33
CA LEU A 192 -1.05 0.04 -15.42
C LEU A 192 -0.37 -0.59 -16.63
N LEU A 193 0.48 -1.60 -16.43
CA LEU A 193 1.26 -2.25 -17.49
C LEU A 193 0.54 -3.42 -18.15
N PHE A 194 -0.38 -4.07 -17.45
CA PHE A 194 -1.04 -5.32 -17.87
C PHE A 194 -2.55 -5.24 -17.72
#